data_AF-A0AAN7Q4S9-F1
#
_entry.id   AF-A0AAN7Q4S9-F1
#
_cell.length_a   1.000
_cell.length_b   1.000
_cell.length_c   1.000
_cell.angle_alpha   90.00
_cell.angle_beta   90.00
_cell.angle_gamma   90.00
#
_symmetry.space_group_name_H-M   'P 1'
#
loop_
_entity.id
_entity.type
_entity.pdbx_description
1 polymer ?
#
loop_
_entity_poly.entity_id
_entity_poly.type
_entity_poly.pdbx_seq_one_letter_code
_entity_poly.pdbx_strand_id
1 'polypeptide(L)'
;MGGGGVNSLHGGPTATVVMTRPSGTIEPLPSFRDVPAPDRQNLFLRKLQICCLQFDFSDTLKSAREKEIKRQTLLDLVDFIQSGSGKMTEQCQEEMIKMISVNIFRCLPPTSHENTGQDAADPEEDEPFFHPAWPHLQLVYELLLRYIVSSDTETRVSKRYIDHTFVLKVLDLFDSEDPREREYLKMILHRIYGKFMLHRPFIRKAINNIFYHFIYETRRHSGVAELLDILGNIINGFALPMKEEHKLFLVRALIPLHKPKSVSVYHQQLSYCITQFVEKDYRLADTVIRGLLKYWPVINCQKEVLFLGELEEILEATQLVEFQRCLVPLFRQLAWCLNSSFQVAEQALFLWNNEHIVSLIAQN
;
A
#
# COMPACT_ATOMS: atom_id res chain seq x y z
N MET A 1 39.54 -47.55 -9.73
CA MET A 1 39.43 -47.48 -8.27
C MET A 1 39.21 -46.02 -7.87
N GLY A 2 38.13 -45.74 -7.15
CA GLY A 2 37.77 -44.44 -6.54
C GLY A 2 37.32 -43.36 -7.53
N GLY A 3 36.06 -42.92 -7.66
CA GLY A 3 34.92 -43.00 -6.75
C GLY A 3 34.79 -41.71 -5.93
N GLY A 4 34.11 -40.70 -6.47
CA GLY A 4 33.89 -39.40 -5.82
C GLY A 4 32.98 -38.50 -6.65
N GLY A 5 31.70 -38.87 -6.75
CA GLY A 5 30.67 -38.11 -7.46
C GLY A 5 30.30 -36.83 -6.72
N VAL A 6 30.23 -35.74 -7.46
CA VAL A 6 29.77 -34.42 -7.01
C VAL A 6 28.24 -34.42 -7.08
N ASN A 7 27.58 -34.38 -5.91
CA ASN A 7 26.12 -34.30 -5.80
C ASN A 7 25.64 -32.90 -6.20
N SER A 8 25.08 -32.79 -7.40
CA SER A 8 24.23 -31.71 -7.85
C SER A 8 22.88 -31.77 -7.10
N LEU A 9 22.71 -30.91 -6.10
CA LEU A 9 21.40 -30.66 -5.47
C LEU A 9 20.55 -29.81 -6.41
N HIS A 10 19.74 -30.47 -7.24
CA HIS A 10 18.57 -29.86 -7.86
C HIS A 10 17.56 -29.50 -6.77
N GLY A 11 17.35 -28.21 -6.53
CA GLY A 11 16.24 -27.69 -5.76
C GLY A 11 14.95 -28.00 -6.49
N GLY A 12 14.16 -28.93 -5.95
CA GLY A 12 12.84 -29.27 -6.47
C GLY A 12 11.86 -28.09 -6.36
N PRO A 13 10.83 -28.04 -7.21
CA PRO A 13 9.81 -27.02 -7.14
C PRO A 13 9.06 -27.13 -5.81
N THR A 14 8.95 -26.01 -5.10
CA THR A 14 8.13 -25.86 -3.91
C THR A 14 6.70 -26.29 -4.21
N ALA A 15 6.31 -27.42 -3.63
CA ALA A 15 4.96 -27.96 -3.73
C ALA A 15 3.96 -26.92 -3.21
N THR A 16 3.14 -26.40 -4.12
CA THR A 16 1.85 -25.80 -3.78
C THR A 16 1.07 -26.83 -2.97
N VAL A 17 0.76 -26.50 -1.72
CA VAL A 17 -0.12 -27.31 -0.87
C VAL A 17 -1.50 -27.27 -1.50
N VAL A 18 -1.76 -28.22 -2.40
CA VAL A 18 -3.12 -28.51 -2.87
C VAL A 18 -3.84 -29.14 -1.69
N MET A 19 -4.62 -28.34 -0.97
CA MET A 19 -5.57 -28.90 -0.01
C MET A 19 -6.50 -29.84 -0.77
N THR A 20 -6.46 -31.12 -0.39
CA THR A 20 -7.31 -32.18 -0.89
C THR A 20 -8.78 -31.76 -0.80
N ARG A 21 -9.44 -31.74 -1.97
CA ARG A 21 -10.90 -31.60 -2.13
C ARG A 21 -11.61 -32.50 -1.11
N PRO A 22 -12.53 -31.99 -0.27
CA PRO A 22 -13.58 -32.84 0.23
C PRO A 22 -14.35 -33.31 -1.01
N SER A 23 -14.37 -34.62 -1.23
CA SER A 23 -15.22 -35.27 -2.22
C SER A 23 -16.69 -35.12 -1.79
N GLY A 24 -17.23 -33.92 -1.97
CA GLY A 24 -18.61 -33.57 -1.65
C GLY A 24 -19.08 -32.44 -2.55
N THR A 25 -20.19 -32.64 -3.22
CA THR A 25 -20.95 -31.57 -3.89
C THR A 25 -21.18 -30.43 -2.90
N ILE A 26 -20.79 -29.20 -3.26
CA ILE A 26 -21.09 -28.03 -2.43
C ILE A 26 -22.59 -27.80 -2.49
N GLU A 27 -23.25 -27.96 -1.35
CA GLU A 27 -24.67 -27.69 -1.19
C GLU A 27 -24.90 -26.25 -0.71
N PRO A 28 -25.92 -25.56 -1.24
CA PRO A 28 -26.27 -24.23 -0.76
C PRO A 28 -26.76 -24.29 0.68
N LEU A 29 -26.14 -23.49 1.55
CA LEU A 29 -26.55 -23.37 2.96
C LEU A 29 -27.64 -22.28 3.12
N PRO A 30 -28.58 -22.43 4.07
CA PRO A 30 -29.66 -21.46 4.31
C PRO A 30 -29.12 -20.07 4.70
N SER A 31 -29.97 -19.04 4.55
CA SER A 31 -29.64 -17.68 4.98
C SER A 31 -29.63 -17.57 6.50
N PHE A 32 -28.83 -16.66 7.06
CA PHE A 32 -28.85 -16.36 8.50
C PHE A 32 -30.21 -15.85 9.01
N ARG A 33 -31.04 -15.30 8.13
CA ARG A 33 -32.39 -14.80 8.46
C ARG A 33 -33.37 -15.93 8.74
N ASP A 34 -33.18 -17.08 8.11
CA ASP A 34 -34.11 -18.22 8.16
C ASP A 34 -33.79 -19.18 9.31
N VAL A 35 -32.73 -18.90 10.08
CA VAL A 35 -32.19 -19.81 11.10
C VAL A 35 -32.28 -19.17 12.51
N PRO A 36 -32.72 -19.92 13.54
CA PRO A 36 -32.76 -19.47 14.92
C PRO A 36 -31.39 -18.99 15.42
N ALA A 37 -31.38 -17.98 16.30
CA ALA A 37 -30.18 -17.42 16.90
C ALA A 37 -29.13 -18.44 17.42
N PRO A 38 -29.49 -19.54 18.12
CA PRO A 38 -28.49 -20.52 18.60
C PRO A 38 -27.77 -21.28 17.47
N ASP A 39 -28.45 -21.53 16.35
CA ASP A 39 -27.89 -22.32 15.24
C ASP A 39 -27.04 -21.47 14.28
N ARG A 40 -27.16 -20.13 14.37
CA ARG A 40 -26.41 -19.20 13.52
C ARG A 40 -24.89 -19.35 13.66
N GLN A 41 -24.38 -19.68 14.85
CA GLN A 41 -22.93 -19.87 15.05
C GLN A 41 -22.40 -21.11 14.33
N ASN A 42 -23.10 -22.25 14.42
CA ASN A 42 -22.72 -23.46 13.69
C ASN A 42 -22.85 -23.27 12.17
N LEU A 43 -23.88 -22.55 11.73
CA LEU A 43 -24.05 -22.18 10.32
C LEU A 43 -22.90 -21.30 9.82
N PHE A 44 -22.46 -20.33 10.64
CA PHE A 44 -21.33 -19.47 10.33
C PHE A 44 -20.05 -20.27 10.08
N LEU A 45 -19.73 -21.21 10.99
CA LEU A 45 -18.57 -22.09 10.83
C LEU A 45 -18.64 -22.95 9.55
N ARG A 46 -19.81 -23.51 9.23
CA ARG A 46 -20.01 -24.28 7.98
C ARG A 46 -19.85 -23.40 6.74
N LYS A 47 -20.39 -22.19 6.74
CA LYS A 47 -20.23 -21.22 5.64
C LYS A 47 -18.75 -20.85 5.43
N LEU A 48 -17.99 -20.63 6.52
CA LEU A 48 -16.54 -20.38 6.44
C LEU A 48 -15.78 -21.55 5.80
N GLN A 49 -16.11 -22.79 6.16
CA GLN A 49 -15.47 -23.98 5.57
C GLN A 49 -15.68 -24.06 4.06
N ILE A 50 -16.87 -23.72 3.55
CA ILE A 50 -17.13 -23.62 2.11
C ILE A 50 -16.27 -22.53 1.48
N CYS A 51 -16.14 -21.37 2.13
CA CYS A 51 -15.37 -20.25 1.63
C CYS A 51 -13.84 -20.49 1.62
N CYS A 52 -13.34 -21.48 2.34
CA CYS A 52 -11.93 -21.93 2.26
C CYS A 52 -11.59 -22.60 0.93
N LEU A 53 -12.59 -23.10 0.17
CA LEU A 53 -12.35 -23.76 -1.11
C LEU A 53 -11.94 -22.72 -2.16
N GLN A 54 -10.75 -22.90 -2.74
CA GLN A 54 -10.26 -22.06 -3.84
C GLN A 54 -10.78 -22.57 -5.18
N PHE A 55 -11.19 -21.65 -6.04
CA PHE A 55 -11.63 -21.95 -7.40
C PHE A 55 -10.67 -21.34 -8.40
N ASP A 56 -10.41 -22.08 -9.46
CA ASP A 56 -9.69 -21.58 -10.62
C ASP A 56 -10.64 -20.72 -11.49
N PHE A 57 -10.24 -19.48 -11.73
CA PHE A 57 -10.98 -18.51 -12.54
C PHE A 57 -10.41 -18.34 -13.95
N SER A 58 -9.36 -19.09 -14.33
CA SER A 58 -8.84 -19.12 -15.70
C SER A 58 -9.87 -19.69 -16.69
N ASP A 59 -10.73 -20.62 -16.25
CA ASP A 59 -11.90 -21.08 -16.98
C ASP A 59 -13.18 -20.67 -16.26
N THR A 60 -13.91 -19.72 -16.82
CA THR A 60 -15.14 -19.15 -16.22
C THR A 60 -16.32 -20.13 -16.20
N LEU A 61 -16.35 -21.10 -17.11
CA LEU A 61 -17.45 -22.07 -17.23
C LEU A 61 -17.27 -23.26 -16.29
N LYS A 62 -16.03 -23.59 -15.93
CA LYS A 62 -15.72 -24.65 -14.97
C LYS A 62 -16.20 -24.28 -13.56
N SER A 63 -17.00 -25.16 -12.96
CA SER A 63 -17.54 -25.01 -11.60
C SER A 63 -18.34 -23.71 -11.38
N ALA A 64 -19.08 -23.24 -12.40
CA ALA A 64 -19.86 -22.01 -12.32
C ALA A 64 -20.89 -22.03 -11.17
N ARG A 65 -21.55 -23.18 -10.95
CA ARG A 65 -22.50 -23.36 -9.85
C ARG A 65 -21.82 -23.21 -8.48
N GLU A 66 -20.69 -23.87 -8.28
CA GLU A 66 -19.94 -23.82 -7.02
C GLU A 66 -19.35 -22.44 -6.76
N LYS A 67 -18.86 -21.76 -7.82
CA LYS A 67 -18.38 -20.37 -7.74
C LYS A 67 -19.49 -19.43 -7.27
N GLU A 68 -20.71 -19.60 -7.79
CA GLU A 68 -21.86 -18.79 -7.40
C GLU A 68 -22.30 -19.10 -5.95
N ILE A 69 -22.30 -20.37 -5.54
CA ILE A 69 -22.58 -20.74 -4.14
C ILE A 69 -21.58 -20.08 -3.19
N LYS A 70 -20.28 -20.10 -3.51
CA LYS A 70 -19.26 -19.43 -2.68
C LYS A 70 -19.48 -17.91 -2.66
N ARG A 71 -19.81 -17.29 -3.79
CA ARG A 71 -20.08 -15.84 -3.88
C ARG A 71 -21.26 -15.44 -2.98
N GLN A 72 -22.39 -16.15 -3.08
CA GLN A 72 -23.55 -15.89 -2.22
C GLN A 72 -23.25 -16.16 -0.74
N THR A 73 -22.49 -17.21 -0.44
CA THR A 73 -22.08 -17.52 0.93
C THR A 73 -21.20 -16.42 1.53
N LEU A 74 -20.27 -15.86 0.75
CA LEU A 74 -19.44 -14.73 1.18
C LEU A 74 -20.28 -13.46 1.40
N LEU A 75 -21.25 -13.17 0.54
CA LEU A 75 -22.18 -12.06 0.74
C LEU A 75 -22.97 -12.20 2.03
N ASP A 76 -23.54 -13.38 2.28
CA ASP A 76 -24.27 -13.65 3.52
C ASP A 76 -23.39 -13.43 4.77
N LEU A 77 -22.10 -13.81 4.70
CA LEU A 77 -21.14 -13.60 5.79
C LEU A 77 -20.83 -12.11 6.01
N VAL A 78 -20.68 -11.33 4.93
CA VAL A 78 -20.47 -9.88 5.01
C VAL A 78 -21.68 -9.20 5.66
N ASP A 79 -22.90 -9.54 5.21
CA ASP A 79 -24.14 -9.00 5.75
C ASP A 79 -24.31 -9.37 7.23
N PHE A 80 -23.97 -10.61 7.60
CA PHE A 80 -24.02 -11.07 8.98
C PHE A 80 -23.10 -10.25 9.90
N ILE A 81 -21.84 -10.02 9.49
CA ILE A 81 -20.90 -9.20 10.27
C ILE A 81 -21.36 -7.74 10.32
N GLN A 82 -21.83 -7.18 9.21
CA GLN A 82 -22.33 -5.81 9.15
C GLN A 82 -23.53 -5.58 10.07
N SER A 83 -24.43 -6.57 10.16
CA SER A 83 -25.65 -6.45 10.97
C SER A 83 -25.40 -6.35 12.48
N GLY A 84 -24.21 -6.73 12.96
CA GLY A 84 -23.91 -6.81 14.41
C GLY A 84 -24.82 -7.79 15.16
N SER A 85 -25.53 -8.67 14.45
CA SER A 85 -26.63 -9.48 15.02
C SER A 85 -26.15 -10.68 15.86
N GLY A 86 -24.85 -10.88 16.03
CA GLY A 86 -24.31 -11.97 16.83
C GLY A 86 -22.94 -11.67 17.43
N LYS A 87 -22.78 -11.93 18.73
CA LYS A 87 -21.46 -11.94 19.38
C LYS A 87 -20.60 -13.02 18.74
N MET A 88 -19.46 -12.62 18.18
CA MET A 88 -18.51 -13.52 17.56
C MET A 88 -17.70 -14.25 18.63
N THR A 89 -17.88 -15.57 18.76
CA THR A 89 -17.07 -16.41 19.66
C THR A 89 -15.61 -16.45 19.20
N GLU A 90 -14.68 -16.77 20.10
CA GLU A 90 -13.25 -16.88 19.76
C GLU A 90 -13.01 -17.88 18.61
N GLN A 91 -13.72 -19.02 18.62
CA GLN A 91 -13.64 -20.04 17.56
C GLN A 91 -14.09 -19.52 16.19
N CYS A 92 -15.18 -18.74 16.14
CA CYS A 92 -15.64 -18.15 14.88
C CYS A 92 -14.65 -17.12 14.34
N GLN A 93 -13.97 -16.37 15.22
CA GLN A 93 -12.92 -15.42 14.81
C GLN A 93 -11.70 -16.14 14.23
N GLU A 94 -11.25 -17.22 14.88
CA GLU A 94 -10.12 -18.02 14.42
C GLU A 94 -10.36 -18.60 13.02
N GLU A 95 -11.48 -19.30 12.83
CA GLU A 95 -11.80 -19.90 11.53
C GLU A 95 -12.04 -18.85 10.44
N MET A 96 -12.54 -17.66 10.81
CA MET A 96 -12.71 -16.57 9.86
C MET A 96 -11.38 -15.99 9.40
N ILE A 97 -10.45 -15.70 10.32
CA ILE A 97 -9.12 -15.21 9.94
C ILE A 97 -8.37 -16.26 9.13
N LYS A 98 -8.52 -17.55 9.46
CA LYS A 98 -7.95 -18.64 8.67
C LYS A 98 -8.53 -18.69 7.26
N MET A 99 -9.85 -18.60 7.11
CA MET A 99 -10.52 -18.55 5.81
C MET A 99 -10.04 -17.34 4.98
N ILE A 100 -9.98 -16.16 5.59
CA ILE A 100 -9.46 -14.95 4.95
C ILE A 100 -8.01 -15.17 4.50
N SER A 101 -7.15 -15.65 5.39
CA SER A 101 -5.73 -15.88 5.15
C SER A 101 -5.48 -16.83 3.98
N VAL A 102 -6.25 -17.92 3.88
CA VAL A 102 -6.15 -18.89 2.77
C VAL A 102 -6.58 -18.29 1.44
N ASN A 103 -7.48 -17.31 1.43
CA ASN A 103 -7.94 -16.67 0.19
C ASN A 103 -7.05 -15.50 -0.25
N ILE A 104 -6.57 -14.67 0.68
CA ILE A 104 -5.81 -13.44 0.33
C ILE A 104 -4.31 -13.70 0.18
N PHE A 105 -3.70 -14.51 1.06
CA PHE A 105 -2.25 -14.68 1.09
C PHE A 105 -1.82 -15.72 0.04
N ARG A 106 -1.39 -15.20 -1.10
CA ARG A 106 -0.95 -15.95 -2.26
C ARG A 106 0.32 -15.34 -2.81
N CYS A 107 1.06 -16.13 -3.60
CA CYS A 107 2.12 -15.56 -4.44
C CYS A 107 1.44 -14.72 -5.53
N LEU A 108 1.91 -13.49 -5.69
CA LEU A 108 1.48 -12.63 -6.79
C LEU A 108 1.97 -13.25 -8.12
N PRO A 109 1.21 -13.11 -9.22
CA PRO A 109 1.70 -13.54 -10.52
C PRO A 109 3.01 -12.81 -10.86
N PRO A 110 3.95 -13.45 -11.58
CA PRO A 110 5.16 -12.77 -12.02
C PRO A 110 4.77 -11.55 -12.85
N THR A 111 5.47 -10.45 -12.63
CA THR A 111 5.18 -9.20 -13.34
C THR A 111 5.47 -9.41 -14.84
N SER A 112 4.69 -8.77 -15.71
CA SER A 112 4.79 -8.94 -17.18
C SER A 112 6.20 -8.72 -17.74
N HIS A 113 7.03 -7.96 -17.02
CA HIS A 113 8.39 -7.55 -17.42
C HIS A 113 9.52 -8.42 -16.86
N GLU A 114 9.28 -9.29 -15.89
CA GLU A 114 10.32 -10.18 -15.35
C GLU A 114 10.85 -11.17 -16.40
N ASN A 115 10.07 -11.45 -17.45
CA ASN A 115 10.39 -12.45 -18.47
C ASN A 115 10.94 -11.86 -19.79
N THR A 116 10.92 -10.54 -19.99
CA THR A 116 11.28 -9.92 -21.27
C THR A 116 12.69 -9.36 -21.33
N GLY A 117 13.35 -9.11 -20.19
CA GLY A 117 14.72 -8.57 -20.15
C GLY A 117 14.87 -7.21 -20.86
N GLN A 118 13.76 -6.54 -21.16
CA GLN A 118 13.72 -5.21 -21.76
C GLN A 118 13.88 -4.18 -20.65
N ASP A 119 14.67 -3.13 -20.94
CA ASP A 119 14.72 -1.95 -20.09
C ASP A 119 13.30 -1.46 -19.84
N ALA A 120 12.99 -1.17 -18.57
CA ALA A 120 11.66 -0.78 -18.10
C ALA A 120 10.97 0.15 -19.10
N ALA A 121 9.96 -0.40 -19.79
CA ALA A 121 8.96 0.39 -20.50
C ALA A 121 8.41 1.44 -19.53
N ASP A 122 7.91 2.56 -20.07
CA ASP A 122 7.33 3.60 -19.25
C ASP A 122 6.23 2.98 -18.37
N PRO A 123 6.36 2.99 -17.02
CA PRO A 123 5.36 2.39 -16.15
C PRO A 123 3.98 3.06 -16.28
N GLU A 124 3.88 4.21 -16.95
CA GLU A 124 2.62 4.85 -17.32
C GLU A 124 1.91 4.16 -18.51
N GLU A 125 2.62 3.39 -19.33
CA GLU A 125 2.07 2.69 -20.51
C GLU A 125 1.65 1.23 -20.22
N ASP A 126 1.95 0.71 -19.02
CA ASP A 126 1.60 -0.65 -18.63
C ASP A 126 0.10 -0.80 -18.35
N GLU A 127 -0.59 -1.65 -19.12
CA GLU A 127 -1.98 -1.99 -18.86
C GLU A 127 -2.11 -2.69 -17.48
N PRO A 128 -3.02 -2.23 -16.60
CA PRO A 128 -3.16 -2.83 -15.27
C PRO A 128 -3.71 -4.25 -15.36
N PHE A 129 -3.04 -5.18 -14.68
CA PHE A 129 -3.54 -6.55 -14.54
C PHE A 129 -4.74 -6.59 -13.60
N PHE A 130 -5.85 -7.17 -14.07
CA PHE A 130 -7.05 -7.39 -13.26
C PHE A 130 -7.17 -8.84 -12.84
N HIS A 131 -7.28 -9.09 -11.52
CA HIS A 131 -7.32 -10.44 -11.00
C HIS A 131 -8.65 -11.15 -11.37
N PRO A 132 -8.62 -12.33 -12.01
CA PRO A 132 -9.84 -12.99 -12.50
C PRO A 132 -10.74 -13.51 -11.37
N ALA A 133 -10.16 -13.85 -10.21
CA ALA A 133 -10.89 -14.24 -9.00
C ALA A 133 -11.48 -13.05 -8.19
N TRP A 134 -11.44 -11.83 -8.73
CA TRP A 134 -11.91 -10.62 -8.05
C TRP A 134 -13.32 -10.73 -7.46
N PRO A 135 -14.33 -11.37 -8.11
CA PRO A 135 -15.67 -11.50 -7.53
C PRO A 135 -15.71 -12.22 -6.17
N HIS A 136 -14.74 -13.09 -5.89
CA HIS A 136 -14.59 -13.71 -4.56
C HIS A 136 -13.65 -12.88 -3.68
N LEU A 137 -12.51 -12.44 -4.21
CA LEU A 137 -11.51 -11.70 -3.43
C LEU A 137 -12.06 -10.39 -2.86
N GLN A 138 -12.85 -9.65 -3.64
CA GLN A 138 -13.49 -8.42 -3.17
C GLN A 138 -14.30 -8.66 -1.89
N LEU A 139 -15.10 -9.73 -1.84
CA LEU A 139 -15.91 -10.06 -0.68
C LEU A 139 -15.08 -10.52 0.51
N VAL A 140 -13.96 -11.21 0.26
CA VAL A 140 -13.02 -11.60 1.33
C VAL A 140 -12.32 -10.37 1.92
N TYR A 141 -11.89 -9.41 1.09
CA TYR A 141 -11.32 -8.15 1.55
C TYR A 141 -12.34 -7.30 2.30
N GLU A 142 -13.57 -7.22 1.81
CA GLU A 142 -14.67 -6.56 2.52
C GLU A 142 -14.90 -7.22 3.89
N LEU A 143 -14.91 -8.55 3.97
CA LEU A 143 -15.06 -9.28 5.23
C LEU A 143 -13.95 -8.95 6.23
N LEU A 144 -12.69 -8.92 5.76
CA LEU A 144 -11.54 -8.54 6.58
C LEU A 144 -11.65 -7.09 7.07
N LEU A 145 -12.02 -6.16 6.19
CA LEU A 145 -12.21 -4.76 6.55
C LEU A 145 -13.32 -4.60 7.60
N ARG A 146 -14.48 -5.27 7.42
CA ARG A 146 -15.58 -5.24 8.38
C ARG A 146 -15.19 -5.87 9.72
N TYR A 147 -14.44 -6.96 9.71
CA TYR A 147 -13.90 -7.56 10.93
C TYR A 147 -13.00 -6.57 11.70
N ILE A 148 -12.08 -5.89 11.00
CA ILE A 148 -11.16 -4.94 11.64
C ILE A 148 -11.93 -3.73 12.17
N VAL A 149 -12.92 -3.21 11.45
CA VAL A 149 -13.71 -2.04 11.85
C VAL A 149 -14.69 -2.35 12.98
N SER A 150 -15.20 -3.58 13.07
CA SER A 150 -16.19 -4.00 14.07
C SER A 150 -15.78 -3.62 15.51
N SER A 151 -16.70 -2.96 16.23
CA SER A 151 -16.55 -2.57 17.64
C SER A 151 -16.62 -3.75 18.59
N ASP A 152 -17.32 -4.82 18.18
CA ASP A 152 -17.55 -6.01 19.01
C ASP A 152 -16.30 -6.90 19.12
N THR A 153 -15.29 -6.64 18.29
CA THR A 153 -14.06 -7.40 18.29
C THR A 153 -13.09 -6.81 19.30
N GLU A 154 -13.00 -7.44 20.48
CA GLU A 154 -12.05 -7.05 21.51
C GLU A 154 -10.62 -7.08 20.99
N THR A 155 -9.90 -5.98 21.17
CA THR A 155 -8.49 -5.86 20.73
C THR A 155 -7.58 -6.86 21.45
N ARG A 156 -7.97 -7.40 22.60
CA ARG A 156 -7.18 -8.42 23.33
C ARG A 156 -7.18 -9.77 22.61
N VAL A 157 -8.33 -10.20 22.11
CA VAL A 157 -8.50 -11.48 21.40
C VAL A 157 -7.97 -11.36 19.98
N SER A 158 -8.31 -10.26 19.28
CA SER A 158 -7.90 -10.02 17.88
C SER A 158 -6.38 -10.06 17.67
N LYS A 159 -5.59 -9.61 18.65
CA LYS A 159 -4.12 -9.59 18.60
C LYS A 159 -3.48 -10.97 18.49
N ARG A 160 -4.21 -12.04 18.84
CA ARG A 160 -3.72 -13.42 18.67
C ARG A 160 -3.68 -13.83 17.20
N TYR A 161 -4.53 -13.20 16.37
CA TYR A 161 -4.70 -13.56 14.96
C TYR A 161 -4.08 -12.53 14.02
N ILE A 162 -4.18 -11.24 14.37
CA ILE A 162 -3.49 -10.15 13.66
C ILE A 162 -2.16 -9.93 14.38
N ASP A 163 -1.16 -10.72 14.02
CA ASP A 163 0.21 -10.60 14.53
C ASP A 163 1.11 -9.89 13.50
N HIS A 164 2.41 -9.76 13.81
CA HIS A 164 3.37 -9.16 12.87
C HIS A 164 3.50 -9.98 11.58
N THR A 165 3.31 -11.29 11.64
CA THR A 165 3.35 -12.17 10.47
C THR A 165 2.19 -11.87 9.53
N PHE A 166 0.98 -11.72 10.05
CA PHE A 166 -0.20 -11.33 9.30
C PHE A 166 -0.01 -9.96 8.64
N VAL A 167 0.47 -8.97 9.40
CA VAL A 167 0.72 -7.62 8.89
C VAL A 167 1.79 -7.62 7.79
N LEU A 168 2.85 -8.41 7.93
CA LEU A 168 3.87 -8.54 6.90
C LEU A 168 3.30 -9.11 5.61
N LYS A 169 2.51 -10.19 5.68
CA LYS A 169 1.86 -10.76 4.50
C LYS A 169 0.86 -9.81 3.84
N VAL A 170 0.17 -8.96 4.62
CA VAL A 170 -0.67 -7.89 4.07
C VAL A 170 0.18 -6.85 3.33
N LEU A 171 1.34 -6.48 3.88
CA LEU A 171 2.26 -5.56 3.24
C LEU A 171 2.85 -6.12 1.93
N ASP A 172 3.17 -7.41 1.89
CA ASP A 172 3.69 -8.07 0.68
C ASP A 172 2.68 -8.01 -0.48
N LEU A 173 1.37 -7.97 -0.18
CA LEU A 173 0.32 -7.87 -1.20
C LEU A 173 0.19 -6.47 -1.82
N PHE A 174 0.81 -5.43 -1.25
CA PHE A 174 0.80 -4.09 -1.87
C PHE A 174 1.52 -4.05 -3.22
N ASP A 175 2.33 -5.05 -3.54
CA ASP A 175 2.95 -5.18 -4.85
C ASP A 175 1.99 -5.74 -5.92
N SER A 176 0.73 -6.02 -5.58
CA SER A 176 -0.28 -6.44 -6.54
C SER A 176 -0.48 -5.39 -7.65
N GLU A 177 -0.49 -5.83 -8.91
CA GLU A 177 -0.74 -4.98 -10.06
C GLU A 177 -2.23 -4.53 -10.14
N ASP A 178 -3.15 -5.23 -9.47
CA ASP A 178 -4.58 -4.88 -9.47
C ASP A 178 -4.85 -3.66 -8.55
N PRO A 179 -5.21 -2.49 -9.10
CA PRO A 179 -5.42 -1.28 -8.29
C PRO A 179 -6.57 -1.43 -7.29
N ARG A 180 -7.55 -2.29 -7.59
CA ARG A 180 -8.70 -2.52 -6.70
C ARG A 180 -8.28 -3.27 -5.44
N GLU A 181 -7.34 -4.20 -5.58
CA GLU A 181 -6.75 -4.92 -4.45
C GLU A 181 -5.95 -3.97 -3.56
N ARG A 182 -5.11 -3.12 -4.18
CA ARG A 182 -4.32 -2.11 -3.44
C ARG A 182 -5.18 -1.13 -2.66
N GLU A 183 -6.31 -0.69 -3.21
CA GLU A 183 -7.23 0.21 -2.49
C GLU A 183 -7.83 -0.45 -1.23
N TYR A 184 -8.22 -1.72 -1.32
CA TYR A 184 -8.69 -2.47 -0.14
C TYR A 184 -7.58 -2.68 0.90
N LEU A 185 -6.38 -3.06 0.45
CA LEU A 185 -5.20 -3.21 1.32
C LEU A 185 -4.87 -1.89 2.02
N LYS A 186 -4.97 -0.77 1.31
CA LYS A 186 -4.78 0.57 1.85
C LYS A 186 -5.72 0.85 3.02
N MET A 187 -7.02 0.66 2.79
CA MET A 187 -8.05 0.84 3.80
C MET A 187 -7.82 -0.08 5.01
N ILE A 188 -7.53 -1.37 4.76
CA ILE A 188 -7.29 -2.37 5.80
C ILE A 188 -6.07 -2.01 6.65
N LEU A 189 -4.93 -1.72 6.03
CA LEU A 189 -3.70 -1.39 6.74
C LEU A 189 -3.84 -0.10 7.55
N HIS A 190 -4.51 0.92 7.01
CA HIS A 190 -4.81 2.14 7.76
C HIS A 190 -5.67 1.86 9.01
N ARG A 191 -6.71 1.01 8.90
CA ARG A 191 -7.53 0.61 10.06
C ARG A 191 -6.75 -0.23 11.06
N ILE A 192 -5.87 -1.13 10.61
CA ILE A 192 -4.97 -1.90 11.49
C ILE A 192 -4.05 -0.94 12.27
N TYR A 193 -3.43 0.02 11.59
CA TYR A 193 -2.55 1.00 12.20
C TYR A 193 -3.28 1.85 13.26
N GLY A 194 -4.49 2.30 12.94
CA GLY A 194 -5.35 3.07 13.85
C GLY A 194 -5.73 2.28 15.10
N LYS A 195 -6.30 1.07 14.92
CA LYS A 195 -6.88 0.23 15.98
C LYS A 195 -5.81 -0.47 16.84
N PHE A 196 -4.71 -0.94 16.25
CA PHE A 196 -3.70 -1.75 16.93
C PHE A 196 -2.39 -0.97 17.16
N MET A 197 -2.36 -0.20 18.25
CA MET A 197 -1.20 0.65 18.60
C MET A 197 0.13 -0.12 18.68
N LEU A 198 0.13 -1.39 19.09
CA LEU A 198 1.34 -2.21 19.20
C LEU A 198 2.03 -2.49 17.86
N HIS A 199 1.29 -2.49 16.75
CA HIS A 199 1.84 -2.79 15.43
C HIS A 199 2.40 -1.54 14.76
N ARG A 200 2.11 -0.34 15.27
CA ARG A 200 2.53 0.92 14.64
C ARG A 200 4.05 1.00 14.41
N PRO A 201 4.92 0.66 15.39
CA PRO A 201 6.36 0.68 15.15
C PRO A 201 6.80 -0.34 14.09
N PHE A 202 6.20 -1.53 14.09
CA PHE A 202 6.48 -2.59 13.12
C PHE A 202 6.06 -2.18 11.71
N ILE A 203 4.83 -1.67 11.53
CA ILE A 203 4.30 -1.20 10.24
C ILE A 203 5.20 -0.11 9.67
N ARG A 204 5.57 0.91 10.46
CA ARG A 204 6.46 1.99 9.99
C ARG A 204 7.82 1.46 9.55
N LYS A 205 8.39 0.50 10.31
CA LYS A 205 9.66 -0.13 9.96
C LYS A 205 9.55 -0.96 8.68
N ALA A 206 8.48 -1.73 8.52
CA ALA A 206 8.26 -2.57 7.36
C ALA A 206 8.05 -1.74 6.08
N ILE A 207 7.21 -0.69 6.12
CA ILE A 207 7.03 0.25 4.99
C ILE A 207 8.37 0.91 4.64
N ASN A 208 9.14 1.33 5.64
CA ASN A 208 10.47 1.91 5.42
C ASN A 208 11.40 0.93 4.69
N ASN A 209 11.41 -0.35 5.08
CA ASN A 209 12.20 -1.38 4.40
C ASN A 209 11.74 -1.58 2.94
N ILE A 210 10.43 -1.57 2.67
CA ILE A 210 9.88 -1.63 1.31
C ILE A 210 10.41 -0.46 0.48
N PHE A 211 10.39 0.76 1.02
CA PHE A 211 10.94 1.93 0.33
C PHE A 211 12.45 1.83 0.10
N TYR A 212 13.23 1.32 1.06
CA TYR A 212 14.66 1.09 0.83
C TYR A 212 14.88 0.09 -0.31
N HIS A 213 14.18 -1.05 -0.29
CA HIS A 213 14.29 -2.07 -1.32
C HIS A 213 13.90 -1.50 -2.70
N PHE A 214 12.80 -0.74 -2.76
CA PHE A 214 12.36 -0.04 -3.97
C PHE A 214 13.41 0.96 -4.50
N ILE A 215 13.96 1.83 -3.64
CA ILE A 215 14.88 2.91 -4.07
C ILE A 215 16.24 2.37 -4.51
N TYR A 216 16.76 1.35 -3.82
CA TYR A 216 18.15 0.91 -3.96
C TYR A 216 18.32 -0.42 -4.70
N GLU A 217 17.30 -1.29 -4.74
CA GLU A 217 17.42 -2.64 -5.31
C GLU A 217 16.52 -2.82 -6.53
N THR A 218 15.20 -2.87 -6.35
CA THR A 218 14.28 -3.30 -7.43
C THR A 218 13.89 -2.19 -8.38
N ARG A 219 13.79 -0.95 -7.90
CA ARG A 219 13.22 0.21 -8.64
C ARG A 219 11.80 0.01 -9.17
N ARG A 220 11.09 -1.04 -8.72
CA ARG A 220 9.70 -1.35 -9.07
C ARG A 220 8.97 -1.82 -7.82
N HIS A 221 7.79 -1.25 -7.60
CA HIS A 221 6.83 -1.68 -6.59
C HIS A 221 5.49 -1.00 -6.89
N SER A 222 4.41 -1.78 -7.05
CA SER A 222 3.12 -1.24 -7.55
C SER A 222 2.38 -0.38 -6.51
N GLY A 223 2.59 -0.64 -5.22
CA GLY A 223 1.83 0.00 -4.13
C GLY A 223 2.48 1.19 -3.44
N VAL A 224 3.47 1.85 -4.05
CA VAL A 224 4.18 2.97 -3.40
C VAL A 224 3.24 4.14 -3.09
N ALA A 225 2.33 4.47 -4.01
CA ALA A 225 1.37 5.57 -3.84
C ALA A 225 0.43 5.32 -2.64
N GLU A 226 -0.13 4.12 -2.53
CA GLU A 226 -1.05 3.74 -1.46
C GLU A 226 -0.36 3.68 -0.10
N LEU A 227 0.90 3.21 -0.05
CA LEU A 227 1.70 3.24 1.18
C LEU A 227 2.01 4.68 1.62
N LEU A 228 2.29 5.58 0.67
CA LEU A 228 2.50 7.00 0.95
C LEU A 228 1.21 7.69 1.44
N ASP A 229 0.05 7.38 0.88
CA ASP A 229 -1.25 7.90 1.34
C ASP A 229 -1.50 7.55 2.83
N ILE A 230 -1.23 6.30 3.21
CA ILE A 230 -1.30 5.88 4.63
C ILE A 230 -0.29 6.67 5.47
N LEU A 231 0.95 6.81 4.99
CA LEU A 231 1.98 7.53 5.71
C LEU A 231 1.65 9.01 5.88
N GLY A 232 1.04 9.67 4.90
CA GLY A 232 0.59 11.05 5.01
C GLY A 232 -0.36 11.25 6.19
N ASN A 233 -1.36 10.36 6.32
CA ASN A 233 -2.27 10.34 7.47
C ASN A 233 -1.53 10.09 8.80
N ILE A 234 -0.51 9.22 8.79
CA ILE A 234 0.32 8.93 9.97
C ILE A 234 1.16 10.15 10.38
N ILE A 235 1.77 10.84 9.42
CA ILE A 235 2.63 12.02 9.62
C ILE A 235 1.83 13.16 10.20
N ASN A 236 0.61 13.39 9.70
CA ASN A 236 -0.28 14.41 10.27
C ASN A 236 -0.61 14.11 11.75
N GLY A 237 -0.62 12.84 12.16
CA GLY A 237 -0.82 12.42 13.55
C GLY A 237 0.42 12.50 14.46
N PHE A 238 1.58 12.96 13.98
CA PHE A 238 2.79 13.04 14.80
C PHE A 238 2.69 14.10 15.90
N ALA A 239 3.15 13.71 17.10
CA ALA A 239 3.26 14.61 18.23
C ALA A 239 4.52 15.48 18.09
N LEU A 240 4.43 16.73 18.54
CA LEU A 240 5.55 17.65 18.64
C LEU A 240 6.13 17.63 20.07
N PRO A 241 7.47 17.70 20.23
CA PRO A 241 8.49 17.72 19.18
C PRO A 241 8.61 16.38 18.46
N MET A 242 8.84 16.41 17.14
CA MET A 242 8.97 15.19 16.34
C MET A 242 10.17 14.35 16.78
N LYS A 243 9.95 13.03 16.84
CA LYS A 243 11.00 12.07 17.16
C LYS A 243 12.06 12.00 16.08
N GLU A 244 13.30 11.72 16.48
CA GLU A 244 14.43 11.59 15.57
C GLU A 244 14.24 10.50 14.51
N GLU A 245 13.55 9.41 14.87
CA GLU A 245 13.19 8.35 13.91
C GLU A 245 12.37 8.87 12.71
N HIS A 246 11.53 9.90 12.91
CA HIS A 246 10.69 10.49 11.85
C HIS A 246 11.50 11.43 10.96
N LYS A 247 12.43 12.18 11.55
CA LYS A 247 13.38 13.01 10.79
C LYS A 247 14.30 12.16 9.93
N LEU A 248 14.81 11.06 10.48
CA LEU A 248 15.60 10.09 9.70
C LEU A 248 14.79 9.44 8.58
N PHE A 249 13.51 9.16 8.81
CA PHE A 249 12.62 8.64 7.77
C PHE A 249 12.44 9.63 6.61
N LEU A 250 12.22 10.91 6.89
CA LEU A 250 12.16 11.96 5.88
C LEU A 250 13.43 11.99 5.02
N VAL A 251 14.60 12.08 5.66
CA VAL A 251 15.88 12.27 4.97
C VAL A 251 16.35 11.03 4.21
N ARG A 252 16.10 9.83 4.75
CA ARG A 252 16.65 8.59 4.19
C ARG A 252 15.69 7.80 3.31
N ALA A 253 14.38 8.01 3.44
CA ALA A 253 13.37 7.31 2.65
C ALA A 253 12.57 8.28 1.76
N LEU A 254 11.88 9.28 2.33
CA LEU A 254 10.98 10.14 1.55
C LEU A 254 11.72 11.02 0.52
N ILE A 255 12.77 11.74 0.93
CA ILE A 255 13.53 12.57 -0.03
C ILE A 255 14.12 11.70 -1.16
N PRO A 256 14.76 10.54 -0.89
CA PRO A 256 15.26 9.67 -1.95
C PRO A 256 14.19 9.02 -2.85
N LEU A 257 12.90 8.98 -2.45
CA LEU A 257 11.80 8.53 -3.33
C LEU A 257 11.58 9.44 -4.55
N HIS A 258 12.20 10.63 -4.59
CA HIS A 258 12.21 11.46 -5.79
C HIS A 258 13.20 10.98 -6.85
N LYS A 259 14.10 10.03 -6.52
CA LYS A 259 15.14 9.53 -7.43
C LYS A 259 14.61 8.63 -8.55
N PRO A 260 13.72 7.64 -8.32
CA PRO A 260 13.22 6.75 -9.36
C PRO A 260 12.56 7.48 -10.53
N LYS A 261 12.53 6.81 -11.71
CA LYS A 261 11.91 7.36 -12.92
C LYS A 261 10.37 7.41 -12.79
N SER A 262 9.79 6.40 -12.16
CA SER A 262 8.35 6.23 -11.91
C SER A 262 7.75 7.17 -10.87
N VAL A 263 8.43 8.28 -10.53
CA VAL A 263 7.97 9.21 -9.49
C VAL A 263 6.60 9.81 -9.81
N SER A 264 6.28 10.02 -11.08
CA SER A 264 5.00 10.57 -11.53
C SER A 264 3.79 9.79 -11.00
N VAL A 265 3.92 8.47 -10.88
CA VAL A 265 2.85 7.56 -10.40
C VAL A 265 2.46 7.83 -8.94
N TYR A 266 3.40 8.29 -8.11
CA TYR A 266 3.19 8.47 -6.66
C TYR A 266 3.56 9.88 -6.17
N HIS A 267 3.88 10.80 -7.08
CA HIS A 267 4.41 12.13 -6.76
C HIS A 267 3.44 12.92 -5.88
N GLN A 268 2.15 12.90 -6.20
CA GLN A 268 1.14 13.64 -5.44
C GLN A 268 1.12 13.22 -3.97
N GLN A 269 1.15 11.90 -3.70
CA GLN A 269 1.16 11.37 -2.33
C GLN A 269 2.49 11.64 -1.63
N LEU A 270 3.60 11.68 -2.37
CA LEU A 270 4.92 12.03 -1.85
C LEU A 270 4.99 13.51 -1.47
N SER A 271 4.59 14.43 -2.36
CA SER A 271 4.51 15.87 -2.12
C SER A 271 3.68 16.15 -0.87
N TYR A 272 2.50 15.53 -0.76
CA TYR A 272 1.67 15.64 0.44
C TYR A 272 2.43 15.22 1.71
N CYS A 273 3.13 14.08 1.70
CA CYS A 273 3.92 13.65 2.85
C CYS A 273 5.03 14.64 3.22
N ILE A 274 5.73 15.18 2.22
CA ILE A 274 6.83 16.14 2.40
C ILE A 274 6.30 17.46 2.98
N THR A 275 5.23 18.01 2.40
CA THR A 275 4.58 19.24 2.87
C THR A 275 4.08 19.07 4.31
N GLN A 276 3.46 17.93 4.64
CA GLN A 276 3.05 17.64 6.03
C GLN A 276 4.23 17.63 7.01
N PHE A 277 5.42 17.17 6.62
CA PHE A 277 6.60 17.24 7.48
C PHE A 277 7.05 18.68 7.75
N VAL A 278 7.01 19.55 6.73
CA VAL A 278 7.40 20.96 6.83
C VAL A 278 6.38 21.75 7.64
N GLU A 279 5.09 21.51 7.45
CA GLU A 279 4.02 22.12 8.26
C GLU A 279 4.15 21.78 9.76
N LYS A 280 4.57 20.55 10.09
CA LYS A 280 4.78 20.12 11.48
C LYS A 280 6.02 20.73 12.13
N ASP A 281 7.11 20.88 11.38
CA ASP A 281 8.37 21.48 11.85
C ASP A 281 9.05 22.23 10.71
N TYR A 282 8.80 23.54 10.62
CA TYR A 282 9.29 24.41 9.55
C TYR A 282 10.82 24.40 9.41
N ARG A 283 11.56 24.01 10.46
CA ARG A 283 13.03 23.88 10.46
C ARG A 283 13.52 22.82 9.49
N LEU A 284 12.65 21.92 9.05
CA LEU A 284 12.96 20.90 8.06
C LEU A 284 12.93 21.42 6.62
N ALA A 285 12.37 22.60 6.36
CA ALA A 285 12.26 23.18 5.02
C ALA A 285 13.60 23.23 4.28
N ASP A 286 14.67 23.75 4.91
CA ASP A 286 16.01 23.81 4.29
C ASP A 286 16.53 22.41 3.92
N THR A 287 16.30 21.41 4.78
CA THR A 287 16.73 20.03 4.54
C THR A 287 15.98 19.41 3.36
N VAL A 288 14.67 19.66 3.28
CA VAL A 288 13.82 19.18 2.18
C VAL A 288 14.21 19.85 0.86
N ILE A 289 14.29 21.18 0.82
CA ILE A 289 14.63 21.95 -0.39
C ILE A 289 16.00 21.51 -0.92
N ARG A 290 17.02 21.41 -0.06
CA ARG A 290 18.34 20.90 -0.48
C ARG A 290 18.27 19.45 -0.97
N GLY A 291 17.41 18.64 -0.38
CA GLY A 291 17.14 17.27 -0.80
C GLY A 291 16.57 17.18 -2.21
N LEU A 292 15.56 18.00 -2.51
CA LEU A 292 14.96 18.12 -3.85
C LEU A 292 15.98 18.61 -4.87
N LEU A 293 16.71 19.69 -4.55
CA LEU A 293 17.77 20.23 -5.42
C LEU A 293 18.86 19.20 -5.71
N LYS A 294 19.18 18.31 -4.77
CA LYS A 294 20.15 17.22 -4.97
C LYS A 294 19.67 16.19 -6.00
N TYR A 295 18.37 15.92 -6.07
CA TYR A 295 17.78 14.95 -7.00
C TYR A 295 17.09 15.61 -8.19
N TRP A 296 17.40 16.90 -8.44
CA TRP A 296 16.73 17.67 -9.48
C TRP A 296 16.90 17.00 -10.86
N PRO A 297 15.80 16.73 -11.58
CA PRO A 297 15.86 16.15 -12.92
C PRO A 297 16.47 17.14 -13.93
N VAL A 298 17.39 16.67 -14.76
CA VAL A 298 18.07 17.50 -15.79
C VAL A 298 17.65 17.12 -17.22
N ILE A 299 17.03 15.95 -17.39
CA ILE A 299 16.72 15.36 -18.71
C ILE A 299 15.22 15.17 -18.91
N ASN A 300 14.45 15.02 -17.83
CA ASN A 300 13.01 14.74 -17.90
C ASN A 300 12.23 16.01 -17.52
N CYS A 301 11.70 16.69 -18.53
CA CYS A 301 10.95 17.94 -18.36
C CYS A 301 9.65 17.76 -17.56
N GLN A 302 8.94 16.64 -17.72
CA GLN A 302 7.71 16.38 -16.94
C GLN A 302 8.04 16.25 -15.45
N LYS A 303 9.15 15.58 -15.13
CA LYS A 303 9.63 15.46 -13.75
C LYS A 303 10.10 16.80 -13.19
N GLU A 304 10.70 17.67 -14.01
CA GLU A 304 11.02 19.05 -13.62
C GLU A 304 9.76 19.84 -13.24
N VAL A 305 8.69 19.72 -14.03
CA VAL A 305 7.39 20.37 -13.72
C VAL A 305 6.83 19.86 -12.40
N LEU A 306 6.88 18.55 -12.13
CA LEU A 306 6.46 17.98 -10.85
C LEU A 306 7.25 18.55 -9.66
N PHE A 307 8.59 18.60 -9.78
CA PHE A 307 9.45 19.17 -8.73
C PHE A 307 9.19 20.65 -8.48
N LEU A 308 8.89 21.42 -9.53
CA LEU A 308 8.52 22.83 -9.38
C LEU A 308 7.19 23.00 -8.65
N GLY A 309 6.20 22.15 -8.94
CA GLY A 309 4.93 22.15 -8.20
C GLY A 309 5.09 21.79 -6.72
N GLU A 310 5.85 20.73 -6.42
CA GLU A 310 6.15 20.38 -5.02
C GLU A 310 6.95 21.49 -4.30
N LEU A 311 7.91 22.09 -4.99
CA LEU A 311 8.70 23.19 -4.46
C LEU A 311 7.82 24.40 -4.11
N GLU A 312 6.81 24.71 -4.92
CA GLU A 312 5.83 25.76 -4.63
C GLU A 312 5.11 25.50 -3.31
N GLU A 313 4.54 24.31 -3.13
CA GLU A 313 3.84 23.91 -1.90
C GLU A 313 4.76 24.00 -0.66
N ILE A 314 6.01 23.56 -0.79
CA ILE A 314 6.98 23.62 0.32
C ILE A 314 7.35 25.06 0.66
N LEU A 315 7.54 25.93 -0.35
CA LEU A 315 7.87 27.33 -0.14
C LEU A 315 6.71 28.08 0.53
N GLU A 316 5.47 27.73 0.22
CA GLU A 316 4.28 28.28 0.89
C GLU A 316 4.29 27.97 2.40
N ALA A 317 4.72 26.76 2.80
CA ALA A 317 4.87 26.39 4.20
C ALA A 317 6.18 26.90 4.87
N THR A 318 7.08 27.53 4.12
CA THR A 318 8.41 27.93 4.60
C THR A 318 8.42 29.31 5.27
N GLN A 319 9.19 29.43 6.36
CA GLN A 319 9.43 30.71 7.05
C GLN A 319 10.69 31.41 6.55
N LEU A 320 10.73 32.74 6.67
CA LEU A 320 11.83 33.61 6.20
C LEU A 320 13.23 33.14 6.63
N VAL A 321 13.39 32.73 7.89
CA VAL A 321 14.69 32.32 8.46
C VAL A 321 15.24 31.07 7.77
N GLU A 322 14.38 30.12 7.42
CA GLU A 322 14.80 28.90 6.73
C GLU A 322 14.97 29.15 5.23
N PHE A 323 14.11 30.00 4.64
CA PHE A 323 14.23 30.44 3.25
C PHE A 323 15.60 31.08 2.95
N GLN A 324 16.08 31.95 3.85
CA GLN A 324 17.40 32.59 3.75
C GLN A 324 18.55 31.59 3.60
N ARG A 325 18.43 30.40 4.20
CA ARG A 325 19.50 29.38 4.14
C ARG A 325 19.57 28.72 2.76
N CYS A 326 18.43 28.51 2.11
CA CYS A 326 18.33 27.83 0.82
C CYS A 326 18.19 28.78 -0.38
N LEU A 327 18.06 30.09 -0.17
CA LEU A 327 17.82 31.10 -1.21
C LEU A 327 18.82 31.00 -2.38
N VAL A 328 20.12 31.08 -2.12
CA VAL A 328 21.13 31.09 -3.19
C VAL A 328 21.09 29.82 -4.07
N PRO A 329 21.14 28.59 -3.52
CA PRO A 329 21.07 27.39 -4.36
C PRO A 329 19.71 27.24 -5.06
N LEU A 330 18.61 27.65 -4.42
CA LEU A 330 17.26 27.62 -4.99
C LEU A 330 17.16 28.51 -6.24
N PHE A 331 17.51 29.79 -6.14
CA PHE A 331 17.37 30.73 -7.26
C PHE A 331 18.34 30.44 -8.40
N ARG A 332 19.51 29.85 -8.10
CA ARG A 332 20.37 29.30 -9.16
C ARG A 332 19.60 28.27 -9.95
N GLN A 333 18.99 27.28 -9.30
CA GLN A 333 18.22 26.24 -10.00
C GLN A 333 17.03 26.80 -10.77
N LEU A 334 16.27 27.74 -10.19
CA LEU A 334 15.16 28.41 -10.89
C LEU A 334 15.64 29.16 -12.16
N ALA A 335 16.80 29.82 -12.10
CA ALA A 335 17.37 30.46 -13.28
C ALA A 335 17.71 29.46 -14.40
N TRP A 336 18.13 28.24 -14.07
CA TRP A 336 18.29 27.17 -15.07
C TRP A 336 16.94 26.74 -15.65
N CYS A 337 15.91 26.57 -14.81
CA CYS A 337 14.57 26.16 -15.23
C CYS A 337 13.94 27.16 -16.21
N LEU A 338 14.14 28.47 -15.99
CA LEU A 338 13.66 29.54 -16.89
C LEU A 338 14.30 29.51 -18.29
N ASN A 339 15.47 28.89 -18.43
CA ASN A 339 16.17 28.72 -19.71
C ASN A 339 15.97 27.31 -20.32
N SER A 340 15.09 26.49 -19.73
CA SER A 340 14.80 25.12 -20.16
C SER A 340 13.66 25.08 -21.18
N SER A 341 12.87 24.00 -21.21
CA SER A 341 11.70 23.87 -22.06
C SER A 341 10.60 24.87 -21.71
N PHE A 342 9.71 25.16 -22.66
CA PHE A 342 8.59 26.09 -22.46
C PHE A 342 7.73 25.73 -21.24
N GLN A 343 7.38 24.45 -21.07
CA GLN A 343 6.54 23.99 -19.94
C GLN A 343 7.23 24.20 -18.59
N VAL A 344 8.54 23.94 -18.52
CA VAL A 344 9.32 24.12 -17.29
C VAL A 344 9.48 25.61 -16.96
N ALA A 345 9.76 26.44 -17.97
CA ALA A 345 9.88 27.88 -17.79
C ALA A 345 8.55 28.52 -17.35
N GLU A 346 7.44 28.10 -17.95
CA GLU A 346 6.09 28.54 -17.56
C GLU A 346 5.78 28.15 -16.11
N GLN A 347 6.01 26.88 -15.73
CA GLN A 347 5.81 26.43 -14.35
C GLN A 347 6.71 27.18 -13.34
N ALA A 348 7.95 27.46 -13.71
CA ALA A 348 8.85 28.23 -12.84
C ALA A 348 8.38 29.69 -12.66
N LEU A 349 7.82 30.31 -13.71
CA LEU A 349 7.26 31.66 -13.63
C LEU A 349 5.99 31.72 -12.78
N PHE A 350 5.20 30.64 -12.72
CA PHE A 350 4.00 30.58 -11.87
C PHE A 350 4.31 30.82 -10.37
N LEU A 351 5.53 30.55 -9.90
CA LEU A 351 5.96 30.87 -8.53
C LEU A 351 5.81 32.37 -8.19
N TRP A 352 5.88 33.26 -9.18
CA TRP A 352 5.70 34.71 -8.98
C TRP A 352 4.24 35.13 -8.82
N ASN A 353 3.27 34.24 -9.05
CA ASN A 353 1.87 34.49 -8.76
C ASN A 353 1.51 34.22 -7.29
N ASN A 354 2.38 33.54 -6.55
CA ASN A 354 2.17 33.24 -5.14
C ASN A 354 2.64 34.42 -4.25
N GLU A 355 1.69 35.11 -3.62
CA GLU A 355 1.98 36.32 -2.81
C GLU A 355 2.96 36.05 -1.66
N HIS A 356 2.91 34.86 -1.05
CA HIS A 356 3.81 34.51 0.04
C HIS A 356 5.26 34.36 -0.45
N ILE A 357 5.45 33.68 -1.58
CA ILE A 357 6.78 33.52 -2.20
C ILE A 357 7.33 34.88 -2.61
N VAL A 358 6.51 35.74 -3.23
CA VAL A 358 6.91 37.10 -3.60
C VAL A 358 7.29 37.94 -2.37
N SER A 359 6.55 37.81 -1.27
CA SER A 359 6.87 38.47 0.00
C SER A 359 8.20 37.97 0.58
N LEU A 360 8.48 36.66 0.54
CA LEU A 360 9.77 36.10 0.95
C LEU A 360 10.92 36.64 0.10
N ILE A 361 10.72 36.78 -1.21
CA ILE A 361 11.72 37.35 -2.13
C ILE A 361 11.96 38.82 -1.81
N ALA A 362 10.91 39.63 -1.62
CA ALA A 362 11.04 41.06 -1.40
C ALA A 362 11.75 41.44 -0.09
N GLN A 363 11.79 40.52 0.88
CA GLN A 363 12.44 40.70 2.18
C GLN A 363 13.93 40.31 2.19
N ASN A 364 14.50 39.89 1.05
CA ASN A 364 15.90 39.46 0.90
C ASN A 364 16.56 40.12 -0.31
#